data_AF-A0A2S9K141-F1
#
_entry.id   AF-A0A2S9K141-F1
#
_cell.length_a   1.000
_cell.length_b   1.000
_cell.length_c   1.000
_cell.angle_alpha   90.00
_cell.angle_beta   90.00
_cell.angle_gamma   90.00
#
_symmetry.space_group_name_H-M   'P 1'
#
loop_
_entity.id
_entity.type
_entity.pdbx_description
1 polymer ?
#
loop_
_entity_poly.entity_id
_entity_poly.type
_entity_poly.pdbx_seq_one_letter_code
_entity_poly.pdbx_strand_id
1 'polypeptide(L)'
;MSDTPMKPLAPADCDLRDFAFLQLDVRRLLTSETWILGTGDERAAAMTLWLESWHQVPAASVPNNDRMLAHLSQAGANWPQVKQHALRGWVDGGDGRLYHPVVAEKALAAWIEKLHTSISGLLGNARRWGIKVDTREQQAKLVEAIERLREIAPQHPALKKKLAVQIATRHLADRGATEQPSPPDSGSDRKREGEGDRERDNPPYPPAGVVGVAPGGAEGGVFSSLEGYVDLDDLVEADESCADLAAQDAADAVPAVAAVNDSSTDDTPEEVVCSAMTAVGIPDARPGDARLRALLRAGADLDEFVNAAYRALEQGKGFPYAVGIVAGERRRAAELAGQLHAGALPTQAKAARPTFAQAQSDLVRSTVPGRAGKDPALKRIEADAARAAPMPPHIRAQIDAMRGRVAA
;
A
#
# COMPACT_ATOMS: atom_id res chain seq x y z
N MET A 1 28.71 11.04 -33.45
CA MET A 1 27.43 10.51 -32.95
C MET A 1 27.70 10.03 -31.55
N SER A 2 27.03 10.59 -30.54
CA SER A 2 27.23 10.19 -29.14
C SER A 2 26.63 8.80 -28.95
N ASP A 3 27.50 7.84 -28.64
CA ASP A 3 27.13 6.45 -28.39
C ASP A 3 26.53 6.32 -26.99
N THR A 4 25.28 6.76 -26.85
CA THR A 4 24.50 6.56 -25.63
C THR A 4 24.15 5.08 -25.54
N PRO A 5 24.60 4.35 -24.50
CA PRO A 5 24.36 2.91 -24.41
C PRO A 5 22.84 2.65 -24.40
N MET A 6 22.39 1.74 -25.27
CA MET A 6 20.98 1.34 -25.30
C MET A 6 20.61 0.77 -23.93
N LYS A 7 19.56 1.34 -23.33
CA LYS A 7 19.10 1.02 -21.99
C LYS A 7 17.74 0.31 -22.10
N PRO A 8 17.57 -0.89 -21.51
CA PRO A 8 16.27 -1.56 -21.50
C PRO A 8 15.17 -0.67 -20.88
N LEU A 9 13.91 -0.81 -21.31
CA LEU A 9 12.83 0.03 -20.77
C LEU A 9 12.28 -0.47 -19.42
N ALA A 10 12.44 -1.75 -19.09
CA ALA A 10 12.03 -2.33 -17.80
C ALA A 10 13.20 -3.05 -17.10
N PRO A 11 13.28 -3.05 -15.75
CA PRO A 11 14.32 -3.74 -14.99
C PRO A 11 14.44 -5.23 -15.34
N ALA A 12 15.65 -5.78 -15.23
CA ALA A 12 15.94 -7.17 -15.59
C ALA A 12 15.08 -8.21 -14.83
N ASP A 13 14.61 -7.84 -13.65
CA ASP A 13 13.80 -8.65 -12.73
C ASP A 13 12.33 -8.20 -12.63
N CYS A 14 11.88 -7.32 -13.54
CA CYS A 14 10.50 -6.87 -13.63
C CYS A 14 9.58 -8.05 -14.02
N ASP A 15 9.05 -8.74 -13.01
CA ASP A 15 8.22 -9.93 -13.14
C ASP A 15 6.77 -9.64 -12.73
N LEU A 16 5.86 -9.76 -13.71
CA LEU A 16 4.43 -9.53 -13.57
C LEU A 16 3.60 -10.77 -13.96
N ARG A 17 4.18 -11.97 -13.92
CA ARG A 17 3.47 -13.23 -14.25
C ARG A 17 2.32 -13.57 -13.30
N ASP A 18 2.30 -12.97 -12.12
CA ASP A 18 1.21 -12.97 -11.14
C ASP A 18 0.08 -11.94 -11.46
N PHE A 19 0.28 -11.03 -12.40
CA PHE A 19 -0.71 -10.02 -12.82
C PHE A 19 -1.48 -10.51 -14.04
N ALA A 20 -2.69 -11.02 -13.82
CA ALA A 20 -3.51 -11.65 -14.86
C ALA A 20 -3.97 -10.72 -16.00
N PHE A 21 -3.85 -9.38 -15.87
CA PHE A 21 -4.39 -8.42 -16.81
C PHE A 21 -3.43 -7.24 -17.10
N LEU A 22 -3.32 -6.88 -18.39
CA LEU A 22 -2.71 -5.64 -18.87
C LEU A 22 -3.78 -4.56 -19.01
N GLN A 23 -3.57 -3.39 -18.41
CA GLN A 23 -4.47 -2.24 -18.56
C GLN A 23 -4.17 -1.46 -19.85
N LEU A 24 -5.04 -1.61 -20.85
CA LEU A 24 -4.95 -0.88 -22.13
C LEU A 24 -5.80 0.40 -22.11
N ASP A 25 -5.20 1.51 -22.53
CA ASP A 25 -5.95 2.74 -22.86
C ASP A 25 -6.61 2.56 -24.23
N VAL A 26 -7.92 2.33 -24.21
CA VAL A 26 -8.72 2.06 -25.40
C VAL A 26 -8.66 3.23 -26.40
N ARG A 27 -8.68 4.49 -25.93
CA ARG A 27 -8.69 5.63 -26.85
C ARG A 27 -7.32 5.81 -27.49
N ARG A 28 -6.25 5.81 -26.68
CA ARG A 28 -4.85 5.90 -27.15
C ARG A 28 -4.50 4.77 -28.12
N LEU A 29 -4.98 3.55 -27.87
CA LEU A 29 -4.81 2.40 -28.77
C LEU A 29 -5.53 2.65 -30.10
N LEU A 30 -6.83 2.90 -30.09
CA LEU A 30 -7.65 3.00 -31.30
C LEU A 30 -7.30 4.24 -32.17
N THR A 31 -6.69 5.27 -31.59
CA THR A 31 -6.15 6.43 -32.34
C THR A 31 -4.66 6.35 -32.64
N SER A 32 -3.99 5.24 -32.31
CA SER A 32 -2.56 5.05 -32.63
C SER A 32 -2.34 4.75 -34.12
N GLU A 33 -1.18 5.13 -34.65
CA GLU A 33 -0.80 4.77 -36.02
C GLU A 33 -0.79 3.25 -36.25
N THR A 34 -0.34 2.48 -35.26
CA THR A 34 -0.35 1.01 -35.29
C THR A 34 -1.76 0.44 -35.48
N TRP A 35 -2.79 1.14 -34.99
CA TRP A 35 -4.19 0.72 -35.20
C TRP A 35 -4.84 1.31 -36.45
N ILE A 36 -4.52 2.56 -36.79
CA ILE A 36 -5.11 3.27 -37.94
C ILE A 36 -4.58 2.73 -39.27
N LEU A 37 -3.28 2.45 -39.35
CA LEU A 37 -2.62 2.04 -40.60
C LEU A 37 -2.63 0.52 -40.84
N GLY A 38 -2.90 -0.28 -39.81
CA GLY A 38 -2.76 -1.73 -39.87
C GLY A 38 -3.95 -2.46 -40.50
N THR A 39 -3.65 -3.51 -41.27
CA THR A 39 -4.63 -4.53 -41.68
C THR A 39 -5.16 -5.32 -40.47
N GLY A 40 -6.04 -6.31 -40.70
CA GLY A 40 -6.54 -7.18 -39.64
C GLY A 40 -5.42 -7.99 -38.99
N ASP A 41 -4.65 -8.70 -39.81
CA ASP A 41 -3.55 -9.58 -39.38
C ASP A 41 -2.42 -8.81 -38.69
N GLU A 42 -2.06 -7.63 -39.22
CA GLU A 42 -1.02 -6.79 -38.61
C GLU A 42 -1.43 -6.24 -37.24
N ARG A 43 -2.70 -5.82 -37.08
CA ARG A 43 -3.22 -5.39 -35.77
C ARG A 43 -3.30 -6.56 -34.78
N ALA A 44 -3.71 -7.74 -35.24
CA ALA A 44 -3.71 -8.94 -34.43
C ALA A 44 -2.28 -9.27 -33.96
N ALA A 45 -1.32 -9.36 -34.88
CA ALA A 45 0.08 -9.64 -34.57
C ALA A 45 0.70 -8.60 -33.61
N ALA A 46 0.45 -7.31 -33.83
CA ALA A 46 0.91 -6.23 -32.95
C ALA A 46 0.34 -6.36 -31.53
N MET A 47 -0.99 -6.54 -31.41
CA MET A 47 -1.67 -6.68 -30.14
C MET A 47 -1.22 -7.94 -29.38
N THR A 48 -1.10 -9.07 -30.07
CA THR A 48 -0.62 -10.32 -29.46
C THR A 48 0.79 -10.15 -28.91
N LEU A 49 1.71 -9.48 -29.64
CA LEU A 49 3.05 -9.19 -29.10
C LEU A 49 3.01 -8.29 -27.86
N TRP A 50 2.12 -7.29 -27.80
CA TRP A 50 1.96 -6.46 -26.59
C TRP A 50 1.50 -7.32 -25.40
N LEU A 51 0.51 -8.20 -25.61
CA LEU A 51 -0.05 -9.09 -24.59
C LEU A 51 0.98 -10.13 -24.12
N GLU A 52 1.66 -10.83 -25.04
CA GLU A 52 2.71 -11.80 -24.71
C GLU A 52 3.84 -11.15 -23.90
N SER A 53 4.24 -9.92 -24.27
CA SER A 53 5.32 -9.20 -23.59
C SER A 53 5.01 -8.86 -22.12
N TRP A 54 3.74 -8.82 -21.73
CA TRP A 54 3.32 -8.52 -20.35
C TRP A 54 3.80 -9.59 -19.35
N HIS A 55 3.81 -10.86 -19.75
CA HIS A 55 4.21 -12.00 -18.91
C HIS A 55 5.63 -12.51 -19.17
N GLN A 56 6.39 -11.83 -20.03
CA GLN A 56 7.82 -12.06 -20.17
C GLN A 56 8.57 -11.54 -18.94
N VAL A 57 9.82 -11.97 -18.77
CA VAL A 57 10.76 -11.39 -17.82
C VAL A 57 12.02 -10.96 -18.60
N PRO A 58 12.32 -9.64 -18.70
CA PRO A 58 11.52 -8.52 -18.20
C PRO A 58 10.14 -8.37 -18.84
N ALA A 59 9.17 -7.91 -18.07
CA ALA A 59 7.86 -7.51 -18.59
C ALA A 59 8.00 -6.36 -19.59
N ALA A 60 7.02 -6.24 -20.49
CA ALA A 60 6.99 -5.33 -21.63
C ALA A 60 8.09 -5.54 -22.70
N SER A 61 8.73 -6.71 -22.72
CA SER A 61 9.72 -7.05 -23.75
C SER A 61 9.58 -8.45 -24.32
N VAL A 62 10.07 -8.64 -25.56
CA VAL A 62 10.07 -9.89 -26.30
C VAL A 62 11.49 -10.20 -26.83
N PRO A 63 11.87 -11.46 -27.06
CA PRO A 63 13.17 -11.79 -27.64
C PRO A 63 13.35 -11.19 -29.04
N ASN A 64 14.50 -10.60 -29.33
CA ASN A 64 14.86 -10.10 -30.66
C ASN A 64 15.26 -11.25 -31.59
N ASN A 65 14.31 -12.15 -31.90
CA ASN A 65 14.53 -13.35 -32.70
C ASN A 65 13.30 -13.65 -33.56
N ASP A 66 13.44 -13.57 -34.90
CA ASP A 66 12.33 -13.71 -35.84
C ASP A 66 11.54 -15.01 -35.70
N ARG A 67 12.18 -16.13 -35.35
CA ARG A 67 11.48 -17.40 -35.18
C ARG A 67 10.61 -17.41 -33.92
N MET A 68 11.08 -16.75 -32.85
CA MET A 68 10.28 -16.57 -31.63
C MET A 68 9.18 -15.54 -31.84
N LEU A 69 9.45 -14.43 -32.51
CA LEU A 69 8.47 -13.38 -32.81
C LEU A 69 7.34 -13.89 -33.72
N ALA A 70 7.65 -14.73 -34.72
CA ALA A 70 6.66 -15.39 -35.55
C ALA A 70 5.70 -16.30 -34.74
N HIS A 71 6.19 -16.91 -33.67
CA HIS A 71 5.39 -17.74 -32.77
C HIS A 71 4.56 -16.88 -31.79
N LEU A 72 5.21 -15.94 -31.09
CA LEU A 72 4.58 -15.06 -30.09
C LEU A 72 3.52 -14.14 -30.71
N SER A 73 3.75 -13.61 -31.92
CA SER A 73 2.73 -12.82 -32.64
C SER A 73 1.56 -13.65 -33.18
N GLN A 74 1.65 -14.98 -33.10
CA GLN A 74 0.74 -15.95 -33.73
C GLN A 74 0.61 -15.82 -35.26
N ALA A 75 1.49 -15.04 -35.92
CA ALA A 75 1.49 -14.88 -37.38
C ALA A 75 2.08 -16.09 -38.13
N GLY A 76 2.95 -16.87 -37.48
CA GLY A 76 3.56 -18.07 -38.05
C GLY A 76 4.25 -17.80 -39.39
N ALA A 77 3.79 -18.46 -40.46
CA ALA A 77 4.35 -18.31 -41.79
C ALA A 77 4.10 -16.90 -42.41
N ASN A 78 3.11 -16.15 -41.91
CA ASN A 78 2.80 -14.78 -42.34
C ASN A 78 3.64 -13.71 -41.62
N TRP A 79 4.57 -14.13 -40.73
CA TRP A 79 5.42 -13.20 -39.99
C TRP A 79 6.21 -12.23 -40.89
N PRO A 80 6.88 -12.65 -41.98
CA PRO A 80 7.64 -11.73 -42.82
C PRO A 80 6.82 -10.57 -43.39
N GLN A 81 5.54 -10.80 -43.66
CA GLN A 81 4.60 -9.81 -44.20
C GLN A 81 4.18 -8.80 -43.12
N VAL A 82 3.81 -9.28 -41.93
CA VAL A 82 3.30 -8.42 -40.84
C VAL A 82 4.39 -7.81 -39.96
N LYS A 83 5.62 -8.35 -39.98
CA LYS A 83 6.73 -7.99 -39.08
C LYS A 83 6.96 -6.48 -38.97
N GLN A 84 7.02 -5.77 -40.10
CA GLN A 84 7.34 -4.35 -40.11
C GLN A 84 6.30 -3.52 -39.35
N HIS A 85 5.01 -3.89 -39.47
CA HIS A 85 3.94 -3.20 -38.77
C HIS A 85 3.78 -3.68 -37.32
N ALA A 86 3.90 -4.99 -37.07
CA ALA A 86 3.81 -5.58 -35.75
C ALA A 86 4.93 -5.11 -34.80
N LEU A 87 6.12 -4.81 -35.34
CA LEU A 87 7.24 -4.22 -34.61
C LEU A 87 7.26 -2.68 -34.62
N ARG A 88 6.22 -1.99 -35.08
CA ARG A 88 6.14 -0.52 -35.02
C ARG A 88 6.19 -0.05 -33.56
N GLY A 89 7.13 0.83 -33.24
CA GLY A 89 7.29 1.42 -31.89
C GLY A 89 8.07 0.56 -30.89
N TRP A 90 8.54 -0.64 -31.28
CA TRP A 90 9.46 -1.42 -30.46
C TRP A 90 10.88 -0.85 -30.54
N VAL A 91 11.60 -0.87 -29.42
CA VAL A 91 12.99 -0.40 -29.31
C VAL A 91 13.90 -1.53 -28.84
N ASP A 92 15.15 -1.56 -29.31
CA ASP A 92 16.15 -2.52 -28.83
C ASP A 92 16.65 -2.11 -27.44
N GLY A 93 16.64 -3.05 -26.49
CA GLY A 93 17.16 -2.83 -25.14
C GLY A 93 18.69 -2.98 -25.03
N GLY A 94 19.36 -3.49 -26.06
CA GLY A 94 20.79 -3.85 -26.02
C GLY A 94 21.09 -5.17 -25.29
N ASP A 95 20.07 -5.79 -24.69
CA ASP A 95 20.08 -7.08 -23.97
C ASP A 95 19.63 -8.26 -24.84
N GLY A 96 19.45 -8.04 -26.14
CA GLY A 96 18.87 -9.01 -27.07
C GLY A 96 17.33 -9.10 -27.00
N ARG A 97 16.66 -8.17 -26.31
CA ARG A 97 15.19 -8.05 -26.27
C ARG A 97 14.72 -6.73 -26.88
N LEU A 98 13.54 -6.79 -27.48
CA LEU A 98 12.80 -5.61 -27.93
C LEU A 98 11.81 -5.22 -26.84
N TYR A 99 11.73 -3.93 -26.50
CA TYR A 99 10.80 -3.36 -25.52
C TYR A 99 9.74 -2.50 -26.20
N HIS A 100 8.51 -2.51 -25.70
CA HIS A 100 7.45 -1.62 -26.21
C HIS A 100 7.12 -0.51 -25.19
N PRO A 101 7.36 0.78 -25.50
CA PRO A 101 7.21 1.89 -24.54
C PRO A 101 5.84 1.97 -23.86
N VAL A 102 4.76 1.71 -24.60
CA VAL A 102 3.39 1.75 -24.05
C VAL A 102 3.14 0.61 -23.06
N VAL A 103 3.72 -0.57 -23.27
CA VAL A 103 3.59 -1.69 -22.32
C VAL A 103 4.54 -1.49 -21.15
N ALA A 104 5.74 -0.93 -21.39
CA ALA A 104 6.72 -0.63 -20.35
C ALA A 104 6.20 0.41 -19.35
N GLU A 105 5.51 1.46 -19.81
CA GLU A 105 4.77 2.41 -18.98
C GLU A 105 3.84 1.69 -17.98
N LYS A 106 3.06 0.69 -18.45
CA LYS A 106 2.13 -0.06 -17.61
C LYS A 106 2.83 -1.08 -16.71
N ALA A 107 3.87 -1.73 -17.22
CA ALA A 107 4.64 -2.72 -16.47
C ALA A 107 5.39 -2.07 -15.30
N LEU A 108 6.08 -0.95 -15.54
CA LEU A 108 6.76 -0.18 -14.50
C LEU A 108 5.77 0.34 -13.45
N ALA A 109 4.60 0.84 -13.86
CA ALA A 109 3.56 1.25 -12.92
C ALA A 109 3.11 0.10 -12.01
N ALA A 110 2.81 -1.08 -12.57
CA ALA A 110 2.42 -2.26 -11.78
C ALA A 110 3.57 -2.77 -10.88
N TRP A 111 4.81 -2.74 -11.38
CA TRP A 111 6.00 -3.15 -10.65
C TRP A 111 6.30 -2.24 -9.45
N ILE A 112 6.13 -0.93 -9.61
CA ILE A 112 6.23 0.06 -8.51
C ILE A 112 5.21 -0.25 -7.40
N GLU A 113 3.96 -0.53 -7.74
CA GLU A 113 2.92 -0.91 -6.76
C GLU A 113 3.25 -2.24 -6.06
N LYS A 114 3.77 -3.23 -6.80
CA LYS A 114 4.17 -4.54 -6.26
C LYS A 114 5.32 -4.39 -5.25
N LEU A 115 6.36 -3.65 -5.61
CA LEU A 115 7.50 -3.38 -4.74
C LEU A 115 7.10 -2.54 -3.51
N HIS A 116 6.29 -1.49 -3.69
CA HIS A 116 5.74 -0.70 -2.58
C HIS A 116 4.99 -1.59 -1.59
N THR A 117 4.06 -2.43 -2.07
CA THR A 117 3.28 -3.35 -1.24
C THR A 117 4.17 -4.38 -0.53
N SER A 118 5.19 -4.88 -1.22
CA SER A 118 6.19 -5.81 -0.64
C SER A 118 6.97 -5.16 0.51
N ILE A 119 7.53 -3.96 0.30
CA ILE A 119 8.29 -3.22 1.32
C ILE A 119 7.41 -2.91 2.53
N SER A 120 6.22 -2.34 2.33
CA SER A 120 5.27 -2.06 3.43
C SER A 120 4.85 -3.32 4.18
N GLY A 121 4.66 -4.44 3.47
CA GLY A 121 4.34 -5.74 4.08
C GLY A 121 5.49 -6.31 4.93
N LEU A 122 6.72 -6.22 4.42
CA LEU A 122 7.93 -6.64 5.15
C LEU A 122 8.13 -5.82 6.43
N LEU A 123 8.02 -4.48 6.34
CA LEU A 123 8.16 -3.57 7.49
C LEU A 123 7.01 -3.74 8.51
N GLY A 124 5.77 -3.95 8.04
CA GLY A 124 4.64 -4.25 8.90
C GLY A 124 4.80 -5.58 9.66
N ASN A 125 5.34 -6.61 9.00
CA ASN A 125 5.65 -7.89 9.65
C ASN A 125 6.84 -7.77 10.62
N ALA A 126 7.90 -7.05 10.23
CA ALA A 126 9.04 -6.73 11.08
C ALA A 126 8.58 -6.11 12.42
N ARG A 127 7.73 -5.09 12.35
CA ARG A 127 7.14 -4.42 13.54
C ARG A 127 6.29 -5.36 14.39
N ARG A 128 5.41 -6.17 13.77
CA ARG A 128 4.50 -7.08 14.48
C ARG A 128 5.20 -8.21 15.23
N TRP A 129 6.36 -8.65 14.74
CA TRP A 129 7.08 -9.81 15.29
C TRP A 129 8.43 -9.44 15.93
N GLY A 130 8.81 -8.16 15.95
CA GLY A 130 10.10 -7.69 16.48
C GLY A 130 11.32 -8.13 15.65
N ILE A 131 11.12 -8.50 14.38
CA ILE A 131 12.17 -9.06 13.51
C ILE A 131 12.80 -7.93 12.70
N LYS A 132 14.13 -7.80 12.71
CA LYS A 132 14.85 -6.91 11.79
C LYS A 132 14.84 -7.51 10.37
N VAL A 133 14.35 -6.75 9.40
CA VAL A 133 14.29 -7.14 7.99
C VAL A 133 15.00 -6.08 7.14
N ASP A 134 15.99 -6.50 6.35
CA ASP A 134 16.61 -5.62 5.35
C ASP A 134 15.66 -5.46 4.15
N THR A 135 15.54 -4.22 3.65
CA THR A 135 14.70 -3.87 2.49
C THR A 135 15.48 -3.13 1.40
N ARG A 136 16.81 -2.98 1.53
CA ARG A 136 17.68 -2.24 0.61
C ARG A 136 17.57 -2.73 -0.84
N GLU A 137 17.48 -4.04 -1.05
CA GLU A 137 17.34 -4.62 -2.39
C GLU A 137 16.02 -4.20 -3.06
N GLN A 138 14.90 -4.29 -2.33
CA GLN A 138 13.58 -3.90 -2.82
C GLN A 138 13.48 -2.39 -3.04
N GLN A 139 14.13 -1.58 -2.18
CA GLN A 139 14.23 -0.13 -2.33
C GLN A 139 15.03 0.25 -3.59
N ALA A 140 16.18 -0.38 -3.84
CA ALA A 140 16.98 -0.15 -5.03
C ALA A 140 16.20 -0.44 -6.33
N LYS A 141 15.49 -1.59 -6.38
CA LYS A 141 14.60 -1.96 -7.49
C LYS A 141 13.47 -0.97 -7.70
N LEU A 142 12.92 -0.44 -6.61
CA LEU A 142 11.85 0.57 -6.66
C LEU A 142 12.37 1.89 -7.24
N VAL A 143 13.57 2.34 -6.83
CA VAL A 143 14.22 3.52 -7.42
C VAL A 143 14.47 3.33 -8.91
N GLU A 144 15.05 2.19 -9.31
CA GLU A 144 15.33 1.90 -10.73
C GLU A 144 14.04 1.91 -11.58
N ALA A 145 12.96 1.33 -11.06
CA ALA A 145 11.65 1.36 -11.71
C ALA A 145 11.07 2.79 -11.84
N ILE A 146 11.25 3.62 -10.82
CA ILE A 146 10.84 5.04 -10.80
C ILE A 146 11.66 5.85 -11.80
N GLU A 147 12.98 5.66 -11.87
CA GLU A 147 13.86 6.32 -12.85
C GLU A 147 13.43 5.98 -14.29
N ARG A 148 13.27 4.69 -14.61
CA ARG A 148 12.81 4.24 -15.93
C ARG A 148 11.39 4.74 -16.26
N LEU A 149 10.48 4.83 -15.28
CA LEU A 149 9.14 5.37 -15.52
C LEU A 149 9.15 6.90 -15.73
N ARG A 150 10.07 7.63 -15.08
CA ARG A 150 10.28 9.07 -15.35
C ARG A 150 10.78 9.32 -16.77
N GLU A 151 11.64 8.45 -17.30
CA GLU A 151 12.14 8.52 -18.69
C GLU A 151 11.01 8.31 -19.72
N ILE A 152 10.08 7.38 -19.47
CA ILE A 152 9.01 7.03 -20.41
C ILE A 152 7.76 7.92 -20.26
N ALA A 153 7.35 8.22 -19.02
CA ALA A 153 6.09 8.90 -18.72
C ALA A 153 6.22 9.80 -17.47
N PRO A 154 6.92 10.95 -17.56
CA PRO A 154 7.27 11.79 -16.41
C PRO A 154 6.06 12.36 -15.64
N GLN A 155 4.88 12.39 -16.25
CA GLN A 155 3.64 12.88 -15.62
C GLN A 155 2.77 11.76 -14.99
N HIS A 156 3.21 10.49 -15.08
CA HIS A 156 2.41 9.33 -14.69
C HIS A 156 2.04 9.36 -13.19
N PRO A 157 0.77 9.08 -12.79
CA PRO A 157 0.32 9.22 -11.40
C PRO A 157 1.07 8.35 -10.39
N ALA A 158 1.59 7.19 -10.78
CA ALA A 158 2.42 6.35 -9.90
C ALA A 158 3.67 7.08 -9.36
N LEU A 159 4.21 8.05 -10.11
CA LEU A 159 5.37 8.87 -9.70
C LEU A 159 5.04 9.89 -8.59
N LYS A 160 3.75 10.16 -8.35
CA LYS A 160 3.27 11.17 -7.38
C LYS A 160 2.97 10.59 -5.99
N LYS A 161 3.10 9.27 -5.79
CA LYS A 161 2.87 8.63 -4.49
C LYS A 161 3.96 9.02 -3.49
N LYS A 162 3.59 9.39 -2.25
CA LYS A 162 4.50 9.96 -1.20
C LYS A 162 5.81 9.15 -1.10
N LEU A 163 5.71 7.81 -1.05
CA LEU A 163 6.87 6.92 -0.95
C LEU A 163 7.79 6.95 -2.18
N ALA A 164 7.23 6.98 -3.39
CA ALA A 164 8.02 7.05 -4.64
C ALA A 164 8.78 8.38 -4.76
N VAL A 165 8.23 9.47 -4.21
CA VAL A 165 8.92 10.76 -4.10
C VAL A 165 10.02 10.69 -3.04
N GLN A 166 9.70 10.23 -1.81
CA GLN A 166 10.64 10.21 -0.69
C GLN A 166 11.87 9.30 -0.94
N ILE A 167 11.67 8.06 -1.40
CA ILE A 167 12.78 7.11 -1.62
C ILE A 167 13.69 7.58 -2.77
N ALA A 168 13.11 8.07 -3.87
CA ALA A 168 13.89 8.60 -4.99
C ALA A 168 14.71 9.84 -4.59
N THR A 169 14.16 10.73 -3.74
CA THR A 169 14.88 11.91 -3.23
C THR A 169 16.05 11.52 -2.31
N ARG A 170 15.89 10.52 -1.43
CA ARG A 170 16.98 10.08 -0.52
C ARG A 170 18.14 9.43 -1.28
N HIS A 171 17.88 8.58 -2.28
CA HIS A 171 18.95 8.02 -3.13
C HIS A 171 19.64 9.04 -4.05
N LEU A 172 18.94 10.10 -4.47
CA LEU A 172 19.56 11.22 -5.19
C LEU A 172 20.50 12.04 -4.29
N ALA A 173 20.13 12.25 -3.02
CA ALA A 173 21.02 12.90 -2.05
C ALA A 173 22.25 12.04 -1.74
N ASP A 174 22.08 10.73 -1.59
CA ASP A 174 23.17 9.78 -1.31
C ASP A 174 24.19 9.69 -2.48
N ARG A 175 23.71 9.71 -3.73
CA ARG A 175 24.57 9.86 -4.93
C ARG A 175 25.28 11.22 -5.03
N GLY A 176 24.77 12.25 -4.37
CA GLY A 176 25.39 13.59 -4.32
C GLY A 176 26.48 13.72 -3.25
N ALA A 177 26.53 12.80 -2.28
CA ALA A 177 27.46 12.87 -1.15
C ALA A 177 28.86 12.29 -1.45
N THR A 178 29.04 11.59 -2.56
CA THR A 178 30.31 10.90 -2.92
C THR A 178 31.28 11.72 -3.77
N GLU A 179 30.92 12.93 -4.22
CA GLU A 179 31.81 13.81 -5.00
C GLU A 179 31.83 15.27 -4.49
N GLN A 180 32.32 15.49 -3.26
CA GLN A 180 33.01 16.74 -2.94
C GLN A 180 34.31 16.46 -2.17
N PRO A 181 35.49 16.88 -2.67
CA PRO A 181 36.69 16.90 -1.85
C PRO A 181 36.55 17.98 -0.77
N SER A 182 36.77 17.60 0.49
CA SER A 182 36.65 18.51 1.63
C SER A 182 37.45 19.80 1.44
N PRO A 183 36.87 20.99 1.68
CA PRO A 183 37.64 22.24 1.68
C PRO A 183 38.74 22.19 2.76
N PRO A 184 39.93 22.75 2.49
CA PRO A 184 41.02 22.76 3.46
C PRO A 184 40.71 23.72 4.63
N ASP A 185 41.12 23.32 5.83
CA ASP A 185 41.07 24.11 7.05
C ASP A 185 41.85 25.43 6.90
N SER A 186 41.27 26.55 7.35
CA SER A 186 41.87 27.90 7.29
C SER A 186 41.18 28.91 8.22
N GLY A 187 41.54 28.86 9.51
CA GLY A 187 42.07 30.03 10.24
C GLY A 187 41.21 31.30 10.42
N SER A 188 40.66 31.45 11.63
CA SER A 188 40.59 32.65 12.49
C SER A 188 40.36 34.08 11.91
N ASP A 189 39.37 34.75 12.52
CA ASP A 189 39.26 36.21 12.77
C ASP A 189 39.02 37.21 11.60
N ARG A 190 37.84 37.83 11.63
CA ARG A 190 37.66 39.24 12.11
C ARG A 190 36.18 39.69 12.20
N LYS A 191 35.89 40.50 13.23
CA LYS A 191 34.61 41.23 13.44
C LYS A 191 34.36 42.32 12.38
N ARG A 192 33.08 42.63 12.08
CA ARG A 192 32.41 43.90 12.48
C ARG A 192 30.90 43.92 12.23
N GLU A 193 30.15 44.72 13.00
CA GLU A 193 28.69 44.89 12.90
C GLU A 193 28.22 45.77 11.72
N GLY A 194 26.92 45.70 11.40
CA GLY A 194 26.24 46.56 10.42
C GLY A 194 24.72 46.33 10.38
N GLU A 195 23.98 47.15 11.13
CA GLU A 195 22.52 47.11 11.36
C GLU A 195 21.69 47.66 10.18
N GLY A 196 20.42 47.24 10.03
CA GLY A 196 19.53 47.77 8.99
C GLY A 196 18.13 47.13 8.92
N ASP A 197 17.17 47.67 9.66
CA ASP A 197 15.74 47.33 9.56
C ASP A 197 15.14 47.55 8.17
N ARG A 198 14.13 46.71 7.82
CA ARG A 198 12.86 47.09 7.15
C ARG A 198 11.94 45.89 6.85
N GLU A 199 10.99 45.67 7.75
CA GLU A 199 9.54 45.65 7.49
C GLU A 199 9.02 45.45 6.04
N ARG A 200 8.28 44.35 5.84
CA ARG A 200 7.00 44.24 5.09
C ARG A 200 6.46 42.80 5.23
N ASP A 201 5.35 42.63 5.94
CA ASP A 201 3.96 42.64 5.43
C ASP A 201 3.58 41.40 4.60
N ASN A 202 2.76 40.55 5.24
CA ASN A 202 2.03 39.45 4.62
C ASN A 202 0.52 39.74 4.72
N PRO A 203 -0.19 39.95 3.59
CA PRO A 203 -1.65 39.98 3.57
C PRO A 203 -2.24 39.03 2.46
N PRO A 204 -3.57 38.76 2.41
CA PRO A 204 -4.06 37.46 2.89
C PRO A 204 -5.01 36.73 1.91
N TYR A 205 -5.45 35.52 2.27
CA TYR A 205 -6.67 34.92 1.70
C TYR A 205 -7.92 35.71 2.14
N PRO A 206 -8.90 35.89 1.25
CA PRO A 206 -10.28 35.43 1.54
C PRO A 206 -11.07 35.05 0.24
N PRO A 207 -12.40 34.76 0.30
CA PRO A 207 -13.07 33.74 1.12
C PRO A 207 -14.05 32.86 0.28
N ALA A 208 -14.75 31.93 0.94
CA ALA A 208 -15.83 31.13 0.33
C ALA A 208 -17.16 31.90 0.16
N GLY A 209 -18.00 31.47 -0.79
CA GLY A 209 -19.38 31.94 -0.99
C GLY A 209 -20.26 30.84 -1.62
N VAL A 210 -21.53 30.72 -1.18
CA VAL A 210 -22.37 29.50 -1.32
C VAL A 210 -23.59 29.72 -2.25
N VAL A 211 -24.20 28.58 -2.67
CA VAL A 211 -25.52 28.35 -3.33
C VAL A 211 -25.48 28.39 -4.88
N GLY A 212 -26.05 27.42 -5.63
CA GLY A 212 -26.69 26.14 -5.22
C GLY A 212 -27.51 25.46 -6.35
N VAL A 213 -28.45 24.58 -5.97
CA VAL A 213 -29.47 23.87 -6.79
C VAL A 213 -29.02 22.62 -7.59
N ALA A 214 -29.67 21.50 -7.27
CA ALA A 214 -29.70 20.19 -7.98
C ALA A 214 -31.11 20.02 -8.66
N PRO A 215 -31.50 18.90 -9.32
CA PRO A 215 -30.88 17.57 -9.41
C PRO A 215 -30.88 16.89 -10.80
N GLY A 216 -30.31 15.68 -10.87
CA GLY A 216 -30.44 14.77 -12.03
C GLY A 216 -29.57 13.53 -11.84
N GLY A 217 -30.14 12.43 -11.32
CA GLY A 217 -29.39 11.23 -10.95
C GLY A 217 -29.15 10.26 -12.12
N ALA A 218 -28.01 9.57 -12.08
CA ALA A 218 -27.77 8.30 -12.75
C ALA A 218 -26.77 7.50 -11.89
N GLU A 219 -27.15 6.30 -11.46
CA GLU A 219 -26.32 5.48 -10.59
C GLU A 219 -25.23 4.76 -11.40
N GLY A 220 -23.98 4.83 -10.92
CA GLY A 220 -22.83 4.15 -11.50
C GLY A 220 -21.88 3.74 -10.38
N GLY A 221 -21.66 2.43 -10.22
CA GLY A 221 -21.01 1.86 -9.05
C GLY A 221 -19.57 2.35 -8.82
N VAL A 222 -19.30 2.83 -7.60
CA VAL A 222 -17.95 3.20 -7.15
C VAL A 222 -17.13 1.92 -6.97
N PHE A 223 -16.04 1.79 -7.74
CA PHE A 223 -15.07 0.72 -7.52
C PHE A 223 -14.29 1.04 -6.25
N SER A 224 -14.39 0.19 -5.24
CA SER A 224 -13.82 0.45 -3.91
C SER A 224 -12.30 0.56 -3.97
N SER A 225 -11.78 1.76 -3.66
CA SER A 225 -10.36 1.95 -3.38
C SER A 225 -10.01 1.26 -2.06
N LEU A 226 -9.07 0.32 -2.11
CA LEU A 226 -8.46 -0.27 -0.91
C LEU A 226 -7.51 0.76 -0.26
N GLU A 227 -8.09 1.69 0.50
CA GLU A 227 -7.36 2.62 1.36
C GLU A 227 -6.83 1.90 2.60
N GLY A 228 -5.73 1.18 2.43
CA GLY A 228 -4.83 0.81 3.52
C GLY A 228 -3.87 1.95 3.82
N TYR A 229 -4.33 3.01 4.49
CA TYR A 229 -3.46 4.08 4.97
C TYR A 229 -2.57 3.53 6.10
N VAL A 230 -1.26 3.54 5.90
CA VAL A 230 -0.26 3.23 6.93
C VAL A 230 0.59 4.49 7.08
N ASP A 231 0.78 4.96 8.31
CA ASP A 231 1.40 6.26 8.50
C ASP A 231 2.87 6.28 8.05
N LEU A 232 3.25 7.36 7.38
CA LEU A 232 4.47 7.42 6.55
C LEU A 232 5.66 8.07 7.26
N ASP A 233 5.48 8.53 8.48
CA ASP A 233 6.51 9.27 9.21
C ASP A 233 7.38 8.32 10.07
N ASP A 234 6.91 7.10 10.38
CA ASP A 234 7.67 6.02 11.05
C ASP A 234 8.86 5.46 10.23
N LEU A 235 8.99 5.83 8.96
CA LEU A 235 10.09 5.38 8.09
C LEU A 235 11.40 6.14 8.34
N VAL A 236 11.38 7.17 9.19
CA VAL A 236 12.51 8.08 9.43
C VAL A 236 13.44 7.57 10.54
N GLU A 237 12.90 7.00 11.62
CA GLU A 237 13.67 6.73 12.86
C GLU A 237 14.55 5.46 12.84
N ALA A 238 14.40 4.58 11.85
CA ALA A 238 15.01 3.24 11.86
C ALA A 238 16.53 3.20 11.62
N ASP A 239 17.19 4.34 11.38
CA ASP A 239 18.57 4.42 10.86
C ASP A 239 19.54 5.25 11.75
N GLU A 240 19.07 5.91 12.82
CA GLU A 240 19.90 6.81 13.65
C GLU A 240 20.31 6.29 15.04
N SER A 241 19.93 5.06 15.45
CA SER A 241 20.32 4.49 16.75
C SER A 241 21.49 3.49 16.66
N CYS A 242 22.68 3.99 16.33
CA CYS A 242 23.95 3.25 16.47
C CYS A 242 25.12 4.12 16.96
N ALA A 243 24.88 4.90 18.02
CA ALA A 243 25.92 5.43 18.91
C ALA A 243 25.32 5.63 20.31
N ASP A 244 26.10 5.34 21.36
CA ASP A 244 25.93 5.80 22.75
C ASP A 244 24.63 5.38 23.52
N LEU A 245 24.66 4.78 24.73
CA LEU A 245 25.73 4.52 25.71
C LEU A 245 25.51 3.18 26.43
N ALA A 246 26.59 2.64 27.00
CA ALA A 246 26.56 1.52 27.96
C ALA A 246 26.66 2.02 29.42
N ALA A 247 26.24 1.15 30.36
CA ALA A 247 26.19 1.33 31.83
C ALA A 247 25.09 2.31 32.32
N GLN A 248 24.20 1.92 33.23
CA GLN A 248 24.47 1.22 34.50
C GLN A 248 23.34 0.27 34.94
N ASP A 249 23.72 -0.92 35.42
CA ASP A 249 22.89 -1.75 36.30
C ASP A 249 23.00 -1.26 37.75
N ALA A 250 21.87 -1.13 38.44
CA ALA A 250 21.76 -1.35 39.89
C ALA A 250 20.28 -1.53 40.27
N ALA A 251 19.94 -2.71 40.80
CA ALA A 251 18.68 -2.90 41.52
C ALA A 251 18.76 -2.25 42.91
N ASP A 252 17.64 -1.79 43.48
CA ASP A 252 17.04 -2.52 44.61
C ASP A 252 15.66 -1.98 45.09
N ALA A 253 15.00 -2.82 45.88
CA ALA A 253 14.01 -2.49 46.91
C ALA A 253 12.71 -1.74 46.54
N VAL A 254 11.66 -2.54 46.31
CA VAL A 254 10.30 -2.22 46.80
C VAL A 254 10.29 -2.32 48.34
N PRO A 255 9.65 -1.38 49.06
CA PRO A 255 9.09 -1.68 50.37
C PRO A 255 7.56 -1.49 50.38
N ALA A 256 6.84 -2.57 50.65
CA ALA A 256 5.47 -2.47 51.12
C ALA A 256 5.49 -2.03 52.60
N VAL A 257 4.68 -1.03 52.97
CA VAL A 257 4.40 -0.70 54.37
C VAL A 257 2.89 -0.60 54.56
N ALA A 258 2.40 -1.23 55.63
CA ALA A 258 0.98 -1.37 55.92
C ALA A 258 0.38 -0.12 56.58
N ALA A 259 -0.95 -0.08 56.62
CA ALA A 259 -1.76 1.02 57.13
C ALA A 259 -1.54 1.35 58.62
N VAL A 260 -1.64 2.64 58.95
CA VAL A 260 -2.10 3.15 60.26
C VAL A 260 -3.09 4.30 59.98
N ASN A 261 -4.13 4.41 60.81
CA ASN A 261 -5.34 5.19 60.56
C ASN A 261 -5.24 6.71 60.86
N ASP A 262 -6.26 7.39 60.32
CA ASP A 262 -7.02 8.50 60.96
C ASP A 262 -6.63 9.95 60.64
N SER A 263 -7.23 10.48 59.56
CA SER A 263 -7.86 11.81 59.61
C SER A 263 -9.08 11.85 58.68
N SER A 264 -10.18 12.38 59.18
CA SER A 264 -11.49 12.37 58.53
C SER A 264 -11.64 13.32 57.34
N THR A 265 -11.90 12.78 56.14
CA THR A 265 -12.77 13.39 55.12
C THR A 265 -13.65 12.32 54.48
N ASP A 266 -14.98 12.53 54.47
CA ASP A 266 -15.91 11.78 53.62
C ASP A 266 -15.84 12.38 52.19
N ASP A 267 -14.66 12.31 51.55
CA ASP A 267 -14.49 12.83 50.20
C ASP A 267 -15.24 11.95 49.20
N THR A 268 -16.25 12.51 48.54
CA THR A 268 -17.02 11.80 47.52
C THR A 268 -16.13 11.48 46.30
N PRO A 269 -16.44 10.44 45.51
CA PRO A 269 -15.71 10.14 44.28
C PRO A 269 -15.64 11.33 43.31
N GLU A 270 -16.69 12.16 43.28
CA GLU A 270 -16.71 13.42 42.55
C GLU A 270 -15.65 14.43 43.05
N GLU A 271 -15.44 14.54 44.37
CA GLU A 271 -14.46 15.45 44.98
C GLU A 271 -13.01 14.98 44.73
N VAL A 272 -12.76 13.67 44.81
CA VAL A 272 -11.45 13.08 44.48
C VAL A 272 -11.07 13.38 43.02
N VAL A 273 -12.00 13.19 42.08
CA VAL A 273 -11.76 13.49 40.66
C VAL A 273 -11.56 14.98 40.43
N CYS A 274 -12.38 15.85 41.02
CA CYS A 274 -12.20 17.29 40.87
C CYS A 274 -10.90 17.81 41.50
N SER A 275 -10.45 17.22 42.61
CA SER A 275 -9.14 17.52 43.22
C SER A 275 -7.99 17.15 42.27
N ALA A 276 -8.02 15.94 41.70
CA ALA A 276 -7.02 15.48 40.72
C ALA A 276 -7.00 16.36 39.45
N MET A 277 -8.17 16.70 38.89
CA MET A 277 -8.26 17.61 37.73
C MET A 277 -7.75 19.02 38.05
N THR A 278 -7.95 19.50 39.28
CA THR A 278 -7.42 20.79 39.74
C THR A 278 -5.89 20.76 39.83
N ALA A 279 -5.31 19.66 40.34
CA ALA A 279 -3.86 19.46 40.39
C ALA A 279 -3.20 19.37 39.01
N VAL A 280 -3.93 18.89 38.00
CA VAL A 280 -3.53 18.85 36.57
C VAL A 280 -3.60 20.25 35.91
N GLY A 281 -4.25 21.24 36.55
CA GLY A 281 -4.35 22.61 36.03
C GLY A 281 -5.73 22.99 35.47
N ILE A 282 -6.80 22.27 35.84
CA ILE A 282 -8.19 22.61 35.50
C ILE A 282 -8.91 23.18 36.76
N PRO A 283 -8.78 24.49 37.06
CA PRO A 283 -9.28 25.09 38.30
C PRO A 283 -10.80 25.29 38.34
N ASP A 284 -11.52 25.08 37.24
CA ASP A 284 -12.98 25.25 37.15
C ASP A 284 -13.77 23.94 37.42
N ALA A 285 -13.11 22.94 38.01
CA ALA A 285 -13.69 21.64 38.35
C ALA A 285 -14.87 21.72 39.35
N ARG A 286 -15.91 20.91 39.13
CA ARG A 286 -17.18 21.01 39.89
C ARG A 286 -17.66 19.64 40.40
N PRO A 287 -17.49 19.33 41.69
CA PRO A 287 -17.96 18.05 42.26
C PRO A 287 -19.49 17.86 42.16
N GLY A 288 -20.24 18.96 42.14
CA GLY A 288 -21.70 18.93 41.98
C GLY A 288 -22.22 18.61 40.58
N ASP A 289 -21.36 18.39 39.57
CA ASP A 289 -21.79 18.23 38.18
C ASP A 289 -22.53 16.90 37.92
N ALA A 290 -23.70 17.01 37.29
CA ALA A 290 -24.57 15.87 37.02
C ALA A 290 -24.01 14.90 35.97
N ARG A 291 -23.14 15.35 35.06
CA ARG A 291 -22.49 14.50 34.04
C ARG A 291 -21.30 13.77 34.62
N LEU A 292 -20.47 14.44 35.44
CA LEU A 292 -19.39 13.80 36.20
C LEU A 292 -19.93 12.62 37.03
N ARG A 293 -20.96 12.87 37.86
CA ARG A 293 -21.64 11.84 38.65
C ARG A 293 -22.23 10.71 37.79
N ALA A 294 -22.80 11.02 36.63
CA ALA A 294 -23.35 10.01 35.73
C ALA A 294 -22.26 9.12 35.11
N LEU A 295 -21.09 9.68 34.76
CA LEU A 295 -19.95 8.94 34.22
C LEU A 295 -19.32 8.04 35.29
N LEU A 296 -19.12 8.54 36.52
CA LEU A 296 -18.62 7.75 37.64
C LEU A 296 -19.55 6.57 37.98
N ARG A 297 -20.87 6.80 38.01
CA ARG A 297 -21.86 5.71 38.15
C ARG A 297 -21.87 4.73 36.98
N ALA A 298 -21.44 5.15 35.78
CA ALA A 298 -21.23 4.29 34.63
C ALA A 298 -19.85 3.60 34.63
N GLY A 299 -19.07 3.72 35.71
CA GLY A 299 -17.75 3.09 35.88
C GLY A 299 -16.61 3.80 35.15
N ALA A 300 -16.68 5.13 35.01
CA ALA A 300 -15.52 5.92 34.58
C ALA A 300 -14.49 6.00 35.72
N ASP A 301 -13.23 5.77 35.41
CA ASP A 301 -12.14 5.76 36.39
C ASP A 301 -11.41 7.11 36.46
N LEU A 302 -10.67 7.35 37.55
CA LEU A 302 -9.93 8.57 37.82
C LEU A 302 -8.98 8.94 36.67
N ASP A 303 -8.26 7.94 36.14
CA ASP A 303 -7.31 8.11 35.05
C ASP A 303 -7.97 8.59 33.74
N GLU A 304 -9.24 8.23 33.47
CA GLU A 304 -9.97 8.75 32.31
C GLU A 304 -10.14 10.27 32.41
N PHE A 305 -10.44 10.78 33.61
CA PHE A 305 -10.63 12.21 33.87
C PHE A 305 -9.30 12.98 33.92
N VAL A 306 -8.23 12.38 34.49
CA VAL A 306 -6.89 12.97 34.51
C VAL A 306 -6.34 13.14 33.10
N ASN A 307 -6.43 12.10 32.26
CA ASN A 307 -6.01 12.17 30.86
C ASN A 307 -6.87 13.17 30.04
N ALA A 308 -8.18 13.25 30.32
CA ALA A 308 -9.05 14.25 29.71
C ALA A 308 -8.73 15.69 30.17
N ALA A 309 -8.25 15.88 31.40
CA ALA A 309 -7.83 17.18 31.93
C ALA A 309 -6.57 17.69 31.21
N TYR A 310 -5.54 16.86 31.02
CA TYR A 310 -4.35 17.24 30.24
C TYR A 310 -4.73 17.68 28.81
N ARG A 311 -5.56 16.92 28.11
CA ARG A 311 -6.01 17.22 26.74
C ARG A 311 -6.96 18.43 26.65
N ALA A 312 -7.58 18.82 27.76
CA ALA A 312 -8.34 20.06 27.85
C ALA A 312 -7.40 21.26 28.04
N LEU A 313 -6.38 21.11 28.89
CA LEU A 313 -5.35 22.13 29.14
C LEU A 313 -4.55 22.46 27.87
N GLU A 314 -4.10 21.46 27.11
CA GLU A 314 -3.43 21.63 25.81
C GLU A 314 -4.23 22.49 24.82
N GLN A 315 -5.57 22.42 24.90
CA GLN A 315 -6.48 23.16 24.02
C GLN A 315 -6.99 24.47 24.64
N GLY A 316 -6.51 24.86 25.83
CA GLY A 316 -6.97 26.05 26.55
C GLY A 316 -8.44 25.97 26.99
N LYS A 317 -8.96 24.78 27.30
CA LYS A 317 -10.36 24.52 27.66
C LYS A 317 -10.48 23.98 29.08
N GLY A 318 -11.58 24.34 29.76
CA GLY A 318 -11.84 23.94 31.16
C GLY A 318 -12.62 22.63 31.33
N PHE A 319 -13.02 22.38 32.57
CA PHE A 319 -13.70 21.19 33.07
C PHE A 319 -14.87 20.67 32.19
N PRO A 320 -15.79 21.50 31.65
CA PRO A 320 -16.88 21.00 30.80
C PRO A 320 -16.41 20.30 29.52
N TYR A 321 -15.21 20.65 29.01
CA TYR A 321 -14.62 20.01 27.84
C TYR A 321 -14.00 18.65 28.20
N ALA A 322 -13.25 18.57 29.31
CA ALA A 322 -12.69 17.32 29.82
C ALA A 322 -13.78 16.26 30.10
N VAL A 323 -14.86 16.65 30.79
CA VAL A 323 -16.04 15.76 31.01
C VAL A 323 -16.68 15.34 29.67
N GLY A 324 -16.64 16.21 28.66
CA GLY A 324 -17.09 15.91 27.31
C GLY A 324 -16.22 14.88 26.56
N ILE A 325 -14.90 14.90 26.77
CA ILE A 325 -13.96 13.91 26.23
C ILE A 325 -14.31 12.52 26.76
N VAL A 326 -14.37 12.35 28.08
CA VAL A 326 -14.68 11.06 28.74
C VAL A 326 -16.04 10.52 28.27
N ALA A 327 -17.07 11.37 28.23
CA ALA A 327 -18.39 10.98 27.71
C ALA A 327 -18.38 10.56 26.23
N GLY A 328 -17.54 11.19 25.41
CA GLY A 328 -17.36 10.84 23.99
C GLY A 328 -16.53 9.59 23.77
N GLU A 329 -15.57 9.30 24.65
CA GLU A 329 -14.71 8.11 24.59
C GLU A 329 -15.47 6.87 25.05
N ARG A 330 -16.17 6.94 26.18
CA ARG A 330 -17.03 5.84 26.65
C ARG A 330 -18.15 5.51 25.66
N ARG A 331 -18.72 6.50 24.96
CA ARG A 331 -19.71 6.25 23.89
C ARG A 331 -19.11 5.52 22.70
N ARG A 332 -17.94 5.96 22.21
CA ARG A 332 -17.22 5.30 21.11
C ARG A 332 -16.77 3.89 21.48
N ALA A 333 -16.31 3.69 22.72
CA ALA A 333 -15.95 2.38 23.24
C ALA A 333 -17.16 1.44 23.32
N ALA A 334 -18.33 1.92 23.77
CA ALA A 334 -19.56 1.13 23.80
C ALA A 334 -20.09 0.79 22.39
N GLU A 335 -20.01 1.73 21.45
CA GLU A 335 -20.37 1.50 20.05
C GLU A 335 -19.44 0.46 19.40
N LEU A 336 -18.12 0.59 19.59
CA LEU A 336 -17.13 -0.38 19.12
C LEU A 336 -17.35 -1.75 19.76
N ALA A 337 -17.60 -1.82 21.07
CA ALA A 337 -17.91 -3.07 21.77
C ALA A 337 -19.18 -3.75 21.24
N GLY A 338 -20.17 -2.99 20.77
CA GLY A 338 -21.35 -3.53 20.08
C GLY A 338 -21.10 -4.00 18.64
N GLN A 339 -20.03 -3.51 17.99
CA GLN A 339 -19.59 -3.95 16.65
C GLN A 339 -18.64 -5.16 16.71
N LEU A 340 -17.92 -5.33 17.82
CA LEU A 340 -17.02 -6.46 18.05
C LEU A 340 -17.80 -7.74 18.40
N HIS A 341 -17.37 -8.86 17.83
CA HIS A 341 -17.98 -10.16 18.12
C HIS A 341 -17.63 -10.62 19.54
N ALA A 342 -18.64 -10.82 20.38
CA ALA A 342 -18.48 -11.34 21.74
C ALA A 342 -18.44 -12.88 21.76
N GLY A 343 -17.35 -13.43 22.29
CA GLY A 343 -17.11 -14.87 22.39
C GLY A 343 -15.96 -15.35 21.51
N ALA A 344 -15.67 -16.66 21.56
CA ALA A 344 -14.72 -17.27 20.63
C ALA A 344 -15.30 -17.13 19.20
N LEU A 345 -14.51 -16.57 18.27
CA LEU A 345 -14.95 -16.45 16.87
C LEU A 345 -15.50 -17.80 16.39
N PRO A 346 -16.68 -17.84 15.74
CA PRO A 346 -17.20 -19.07 15.20
C PRO A 346 -16.17 -19.62 14.24
N THR A 347 -15.58 -20.77 14.58
CA THR A 347 -14.68 -21.51 13.71
C THR A 347 -15.48 -21.81 12.45
N GLN A 348 -15.29 -21.02 11.40
CA GLN A 348 -15.91 -21.29 10.11
C GLN A 348 -15.39 -22.66 9.69
N ALA A 349 -16.24 -23.69 9.83
CA ALA A 349 -16.02 -24.99 9.25
C ALA A 349 -15.66 -24.71 7.80
N LYS A 350 -14.42 -25.04 7.43
CA LYS A 350 -13.64 -24.37 6.37
C LYS A 350 -14.30 -24.53 5.01
N ALA A 351 -15.34 -23.72 4.76
CA ALA A 351 -16.01 -23.59 3.49
C ALA A 351 -14.92 -23.15 2.53
N ALA A 352 -14.48 -24.08 1.68
CA ALA A 352 -13.28 -23.91 0.90
C ALA A 352 -13.46 -22.63 0.07
N ARG A 353 -12.73 -21.57 0.42
CA ARG A 353 -12.69 -20.35 -0.38
C ARG A 353 -12.41 -20.83 -1.81
N PRO A 354 -13.26 -20.49 -2.79
CA PRO A 354 -13.10 -21.00 -4.14
C PRO A 354 -11.67 -20.68 -4.56
N THR A 355 -10.96 -21.72 -5.00
CA THR A 355 -9.60 -21.54 -5.54
C THR A 355 -9.65 -20.47 -6.63
N PHE A 356 -8.54 -19.79 -6.89
CA PHE A 356 -8.49 -18.76 -7.93
C PHE A 356 -9.08 -19.27 -9.27
N ALA A 357 -8.81 -20.53 -9.62
CA ALA A 357 -9.41 -21.20 -10.77
C ALA A 357 -10.95 -21.35 -10.70
N GLN A 358 -11.53 -21.67 -9.54
CA GLN A 358 -12.98 -21.74 -9.35
C GLN A 358 -13.63 -20.35 -9.44
N ALA A 359 -13.04 -19.34 -8.77
CA ALA A 359 -13.53 -17.96 -8.84
C ALA A 359 -13.48 -17.40 -10.27
N GLN A 360 -12.42 -17.69 -11.04
CA GLN A 360 -12.34 -17.35 -12.46
C GLN A 360 -13.36 -18.14 -13.31
N SER A 361 -13.61 -19.42 -13.00
CA SER A 361 -14.61 -20.22 -13.72
C SER A 361 -16.04 -19.71 -13.50
N ASP A 362 -16.37 -19.27 -12.28
CA ASP A 362 -17.66 -18.67 -11.95
C ASP A 362 -17.81 -17.25 -12.53
N LEU A 363 -16.72 -16.49 -12.67
CA LEU A 363 -16.70 -15.22 -13.39
C LEU A 363 -16.94 -15.43 -14.89
N VAL A 364 -16.24 -16.39 -15.53
CA VAL A 364 -16.44 -16.75 -16.95
C VAL A 364 -17.88 -17.25 -17.21
N ARG A 365 -18.50 -17.95 -16.24
CA ARG A 365 -19.90 -18.37 -16.33
C ARG A 365 -20.91 -17.22 -16.35
N SER A 366 -20.58 -16.06 -15.76
CA SER A 366 -21.47 -14.91 -15.72
C SER A 366 -21.25 -13.91 -16.86
N THR A 367 -20.11 -13.97 -17.56
CA THR A 367 -19.72 -12.97 -18.59
C THR A 367 -19.84 -13.44 -20.04
N VAL A 368 -20.42 -14.62 -20.33
CA VAL A 368 -20.70 -15.07 -21.71
C VAL A 368 -22.20 -14.96 -22.03
N PRO A 369 -22.65 -13.94 -22.78
CA PRO A 369 -24.02 -13.85 -23.23
C PRO A 369 -24.25 -14.81 -24.40
N GLY A 370 -25.26 -15.69 -24.31
CA GLY A 370 -25.87 -16.28 -25.51
C GLY A 370 -25.66 -17.77 -25.76
N ARG A 371 -25.97 -18.65 -24.80
CA ARG A 371 -26.62 -19.93 -25.14
C ARG A 371 -27.53 -20.41 -24.02
N ALA A 372 -28.78 -20.72 -24.35
CA ALA A 372 -29.70 -21.33 -23.39
C ALA A 372 -29.30 -22.80 -23.14
N GLY A 373 -29.03 -23.13 -21.87
CA GLY A 373 -28.69 -24.49 -21.40
C GLY A 373 -27.18 -24.75 -21.25
N LYS A 374 -26.83 -25.82 -20.49
CA LYS A 374 -25.45 -26.23 -20.23
C LYS A 374 -24.64 -26.37 -21.54
N ASP A 375 -23.42 -25.84 -21.52
CA ASP A 375 -22.41 -25.96 -22.59
C ASP A 375 -22.25 -27.41 -23.08
N PRO A 376 -22.31 -27.69 -24.40
CA PRO A 376 -22.05 -29.02 -24.94
C PRO A 376 -20.65 -29.59 -24.60
N ALA A 377 -19.63 -28.76 -24.36
CA ALA A 377 -18.33 -29.22 -23.88
C ALA A 377 -18.43 -29.76 -22.44
N LEU A 378 -19.07 -29.02 -21.53
CA LEU A 378 -19.34 -29.49 -20.17
C LEU A 378 -20.21 -30.75 -20.16
N LYS A 379 -21.23 -30.85 -21.03
CA LYS A 379 -22.03 -32.09 -21.17
C LYS A 379 -21.21 -33.30 -21.62
N ARG A 380 -20.22 -33.10 -22.50
CA ARG A 380 -19.28 -34.16 -22.91
C ARG A 380 -18.38 -34.57 -21.75
N ILE A 381 -17.79 -33.60 -21.04
CA ILE A 381 -16.96 -33.85 -19.86
C ILE A 381 -17.75 -34.59 -18.76
N GLU A 382 -18.99 -34.19 -18.49
CA GLU A 382 -19.88 -34.88 -17.54
C GLU A 382 -20.21 -36.31 -17.99
N ALA A 383 -20.49 -36.53 -19.29
CA ALA A 383 -20.78 -37.86 -19.84
C ALA A 383 -19.55 -38.77 -19.92
N ASP A 384 -18.35 -38.21 -20.11
CA ASP A 384 -17.09 -38.95 -20.15
C ASP A 384 -16.61 -39.26 -18.73
N ALA A 385 -16.79 -38.34 -17.77
CA ALA A 385 -16.58 -38.61 -16.34
C ALA A 385 -17.54 -39.69 -15.80
N ALA A 386 -18.80 -39.72 -16.26
CA ALA A 386 -19.76 -40.77 -15.91
C ALA A 386 -19.44 -42.14 -16.55
N ARG A 387 -18.66 -42.16 -17.64
CA ARG A 387 -18.18 -43.38 -18.31
C ARG A 387 -16.77 -43.80 -17.88
N ALA A 388 -16.03 -42.93 -17.20
CA ALA A 388 -14.73 -43.25 -16.64
C ALA A 388 -14.87 -44.34 -15.57
N ALA A 389 -14.16 -45.46 -15.75
CA ALA A 389 -14.12 -46.51 -14.74
C ALA A 389 -13.58 -45.92 -13.41
N PRO A 390 -14.21 -46.25 -12.26
CA PRO A 390 -13.75 -45.74 -10.97
C PRO A 390 -12.29 -46.17 -10.74
N MET A 391 -11.46 -45.22 -10.30
CA MET A 391 -10.04 -45.44 -10.03
C MET A 391 -9.81 -46.74 -9.26
N PRO A 392 -8.96 -47.67 -9.76
CA PRO A 392 -8.75 -48.98 -9.15
C PRO A 392 -8.41 -48.88 -7.65
N PRO A 393 -8.95 -49.77 -6.79
CA PRO A 393 -8.85 -49.62 -5.34
C PRO A 393 -7.40 -49.61 -4.82
N HIS A 394 -6.48 -50.31 -5.50
CA HIS A 394 -5.06 -50.28 -5.16
C HIS A 394 -4.41 -48.91 -5.41
N ILE A 395 -4.74 -48.23 -6.51
CA ILE A 395 -4.26 -46.86 -6.80
C ILE A 395 -4.83 -45.88 -5.78
N ARG A 396 -6.11 -46.01 -5.42
CA ARG A 396 -6.75 -45.17 -4.40
C ARG A 396 -6.05 -45.31 -3.05
N ALA A 397 -5.84 -46.54 -2.59
CA ALA A 397 -5.08 -46.82 -1.36
C ALA A 397 -3.64 -46.27 -1.40
N GLN A 398 -2.97 -46.32 -2.56
CA GLN A 398 -1.62 -45.80 -2.74
C GLN A 398 -1.57 -44.25 -2.69
N ILE A 399 -2.60 -43.57 -3.23
CA ILE A 399 -2.75 -42.11 -3.14
C ILE A 399 -3.08 -41.68 -1.70
N ASP A 400 -3.97 -42.38 -1.02
CA ASP A 400 -4.33 -42.07 0.37
C ASP A 400 -3.15 -42.31 1.32
N ALA A 401 -2.36 -43.37 1.10
CA ALA A 401 -1.11 -43.62 1.81
C ALA A 401 -0.04 -42.54 1.54
N MET A 402 0.03 -41.97 0.33
CA MET A 402 0.92 -40.84 0.04
C MET A 402 0.42 -39.54 0.68
N ARG A 403 -0.89 -39.28 0.69
CA ARG A 403 -1.48 -38.10 1.36
C ARG A 403 -1.28 -38.14 2.87
N GLY A 404 -1.40 -39.30 3.49
CA GLY A 404 -1.13 -39.48 4.92
C GLY A 404 0.31 -39.15 5.33
N ARG A 405 1.29 -39.33 4.43
CA ARG A 405 2.71 -39.00 4.65
C ARG A 405 3.08 -37.52 4.44
N VAL A 406 2.13 -36.70 3.98
CA VAL A 406 2.32 -35.24 3.82
C VAL A 406 1.62 -34.46 4.95
N ALA A 407 0.88 -35.17 5.82
CA ALA A 407 0.17 -34.61 6.97
C ALA A 407 0.79 -35.00 8.33
N ALA A 408 1.97 -35.62 8.31
CA ALA A 408 2.81 -35.98 9.45
C ALA A 408 4.25 -35.53 9.17
#